data_AF-A0A830FCD5-F1
#
_entry.id   AF-A0A830FCD5-F1
#
_cell.length_a   1.000
_cell.length_b   1.000
_cell.length_c   1.000
_cell.angle_alpha   90.00
_cell.angle_beta   90.00
_cell.angle_gamma   90.00
#
_symmetry.space_group_name_H-M   'P 1'
#
loop_
_entity.id
_entity.type
_entity.pdbx_description
1 polymer ?
#
loop_
_entity_poly.entity_id
_entity_poly.type
_entity_poly.pdbx_seq_one_letter_code
_entity_poly.pdbx_strand_id
1 'polypeptide(L)'
;MNAARLTVRMTRTDAVRVGAFYGLLGTAIITLGTLLADAALSELDLWLGVPLAAVVWAGCVYVGLKEVAKGLHAVVADASAD
;
A
#
# COMPACT_ATOMS: atom_id res chain seq x y z
N MET A 1 15.85 23.31 -25.23
CA MET A 1 15.44 22.23 -24.31
C MET A 1 14.82 21.12 -25.14
N ASN A 2 15.42 19.92 -25.20
CA ASN A 2 14.99 18.85 -26.11
C ASN A 2 13.66 18.23 -25.68
N ALA A 3 12.73 18.05 -26.64
CA ALA A 3 11.42 17.42 -26.44
C ALA A 3 11.53 16.03 -25.77
N ALA A 4 12.55 15.24 -26.13
CA ALA A 4 12.83 13.95 -25.49
C ALA A 4 13.06 14.04 -23.97
N ARG A 5 13.71 15.10 -23.47
CA ARG A 5 13.91 15.29 -22.02
C ARG A 5 12.63 15.71 -21.30
N LEU A 6 11.69 16.36 -22.00
CA LEU A 6 10.37 16.69 -21.47
C LEU A 6 9.52 15.43 -21.33
N THR A 7 9.52 14.57 -22.35
CA THR A 7 8.78 13.29 -22.33
C THR A 7 9.27 12.37 -21.21
N VAL A 8 10.58 12.18 -21.05
CA VAL A 8 11.18 11.35 -19.98
C VAL A 8 10.88 11.91 -18.58
N ARG A 9 10.88 13.23 -18.39
CA ARG A 9 10.48 13.83 -17.10
C ARG A 9 9.00 13.59 -16.79
N MET A 10 8.16 13.61 -17.82
CA MET A 10 6.72 13.46 -17.67
C MET A 10 6.39 12.02 -17.25
N THR A 11 7.00 11.01 -17.90
CA THR A 11 6.83 9.59 -17.55
C THR A 11 7.31 9.27 -16.13
N ARG A 12 8.47 9.79 -15.73
CA ARG A 12 9.00 9.62 -14.38
C ARG A 12 8.12 10.23 -13.29
N THR A 13 7.52 11.39 -13.59
CA THR A 13 6.59 12.05 -12.66
C THR A 13 5.31 11.23 -12.47
N ASP A 14 4.83 10.58 -13.53
CA ASP A 14 3.66 9.71 -13.46
C ASP A 14 3.94 8.41 -12.70
N ALA A 15 5.10 7.78 -12.93
CA ALA A 15 5.52 6.59 -12.18
C ALA A 15 5.64 6.87 -10.67
N VAL A 16 6.24 8.00 -10.29
CA VAL A 16 6.34 8.43 -8.88
C VAL A 16 4.96 8.71 -8.28
N ARG A 17 4.04 9.32 -9.02
CA ARG A 17 2.66 9.56 -8.56
C ARG A 17 1.91 8.24 -8.33
N VAL A 18 2.04 7.28 -9.25
CA VAL A 18 1.47 5.94 -9.10
C VAL A 18 2.07 5.23 -7.89
N GLY A 19 3.39 5.26 -7.74
CA GLY A 19 4.08 4.70 -6.58
C GLY A 19 3.61 5.28 -5.26
N ALA A 20 3.50 6.61 -5.19
CA ALA A 20 3.01 7.31 -4.00
C ALA A 20 1.54 6.98 -3.69
N PHE A 21 0.67 6.90 -4.70
CA PHE A 21 -0.74 6.54 -4.52
C PHE A 21 -0.88 5.13 -3.93
N TYR A 22 -0.22 4.14 -4.52
CA TYR A 22 -0.25 2.77 -4.03
C TYR A 22 0.43 2.61 -2.66
N GLY A 23 1.48 3.39 -2.40
CA GLY A 23 2.10 3.49 -1.07
C GLY A 23 1.11 3.98 -0.01
N LEU A 24 0.42 5.10 -0.28
CA LEU A 24 -0.60 5.66 0.59
C LEU A 24 -1.78 4.69 0.79
N LEU A 25 -2.26 4.09 -0.30
CA LEU A 25 -3.34 3.09 -0.24
C LEU A 25 -2.94 1.90 0.64
N GLY A 26 -1.73 1.37 0.46
CA GLY A 26 -1.22 0.27 1.27
C GLY A 26 -1.14 0.63 2.76
N THR A 27 -0.62 1.81 3.08
CA THR A 27 -0.59 2.30 4.47
C THR A 27 -1.98 2.51 5.06
N ALA A 28 -2.94 3.02 4.27
CA ALA A 28 -4.31 3.22 4.72
C ALA A 28 -5.00 1.90 5.08
N ILE A 29 -4.79 0.86 4.27
CA ILE A 29 -5.33 -0.49 4.53
C ILE A 29 -4.73 -1.09 5.80
N ILE A 30 -3.42 -0.92 6.04
CA ILE A 30 -2.77 -1.40 7.28
C ILE A 30 -3.36 -0.68 8.49
N THR A 31 -3.50 0.65 8.42
CA THR A 31 -4.10 1.44 9.51
C THR A 31 -5.53 1.00 9.80
N LEU A 32 -6.35 0.79 8.77
CA LEU A 32 -7.70 0.24 8.89
C LEU A 32 -7.70 -1.14 9.57
N GLY A 33 -6.79 -2.03 9.17
CA GLY A 33 -6.63 -3.34 9.80
C GLY A 33 -6.31 -3.26 11.29
N THR A 34 -5.44 -2.33 11.69
CA THR A 34 -5.12 -2.08 13.11
C THR A 34 -6.35 -1.60 13.89
N LEU A 35 -7.11 -0.65 13.34
CA LEU A 35 -8.33 -0.14 13.99
C LEU A 35 -9.41 -1.22 14.14
N LEU A 36 -9.59 -2.05 13.11
CA LEU A 36 -10.56 -3.16 13.15
C LEU A 36 -10.14 -4.26 14.13
N ALA A 37 -8.84 -4.56 14.21
CA ALA A 37 -8.32 -5.51 15.18
C ALA A 37 -8.51 -5.02 16.62
N ASP A 38 -8.26 -3.73 16.87
CA ASP A 38 -8.49 -3.10 18.17
C ASP A 38 -9.97 -3.11 18.58
N ALA A 39 -10.86 -2.81 17.63
CA ALA A 39 -12.30 -2.92 17.84
C ALA A 39 -12.72 -4.36 18.18
N ALA A 40 -12.20 -5.35 17.45
CA ALA A 40 -12.49 -6.76 17.70
C ALA A 40 -12.02 -7.22 19.10
N LEU A 41 -10.90 -6.70 19.60
CA LEU A 41 -10.41 -6.99 20.94
C LEU A 41 -11.20 -6.26 22.05
N SER A 42 -11.79 -5.11 21.72
CA SER A 42 -12.53 -4.27 22.67
C SER A 42 -14.00 -4.69 22.82
N GLU A 43 -14.63 -5.16 21.74
CA GLU A 43 -16.07 -5.43 21.68
C GLU A 43 -16.44 -6.91 21.83
N LEU A 44 -15.51 -7.84 21.57
CA LEU A 44 -15.76 -9.28 21.65
C LEU A 44 -15.07 -9.92 22.85
N ASP A 45 -15.61 -11.08 23.26
CA ASP A 45 -14.94 -11.97 24.21
C ASP A 45 -13.56 -12.37 23.68
N LEU A 46 -12.57 -12.46 24.58
CA LEU A 46 -11.17 -12.73 24.24
C LEU A 46 -11.00 -13.98 23.37
N TRP A 47 -11.80 -15.02 23.59
CA TRP A 47 -11.74 -16.27 22.81
C TRP A 47 -12.13 -16.09 21.35
N LEU A 48 -12.97 -15.12 21.03
CA LEU A 48 -13.42 -14.83 19.66
C LEU A 48 -12.69 -13.61 19.08
N GLY A 49 -12.43 -12.60 19.90
CA GLY A 49 -11.79 -11.34 19.53
C GLY A 49 -10.34 -11.53 19.10
N VAL A 50 -9.56 -12.34 19.82
CA VAL A 50 -8.15 -12.60 19.47
C VAL A 50 -7.98 -13.26 18.10
N PRO A 51 -8.64 -14.39 17.78
CA PRO A 51 -8.49 -15.00 16.46
C PRO A 51 -9.04 -14.11 15.34
N LEU A 52 -10.16 -13.39 15.58
CA LEU A 52 -10.72 -12.47 14.60
C LEU A 52 -9.77 -11.30 14.32
N ALA A 53 -9.26 -10.65 15.37
CA ALA A 53 -8.31 -9.55 15.27
C ALA A 53 -7.03 -9.99 14.53
N ALA A 54 -6.51 -11.19 14.83
CA ALA A 54 -5.34 -11.73 14.15
C ALA A 54 -5.57 -11.94 12.65
N VAL A 55 -6.70 -12.54 12.26
CA VAL A 55 -7.04 -12.79 10.85
C VAL A 55 -7.28 -11.49 10.09
N VAL A 56 -8.05 -10.57 10.68
CA VAL A 56 -8.35 -9.27 10.06
C VAL A 56 -7.08 -8.46 9.88
N TRP A 57 -6.26 -8.34 10.93
CA TRP A 57 -5.00 -7.61 10.86
C TRP A 57 -4.04 -8.23 9.84
N ALA A 58 -3.83 -9.54 9.88
CA ALA A 58 -2.95 -10.23 8.93
C ALA A 58 -3.42 -10.07 7.48
N GLY A 59 -4.73 -10.15 7.24
CA GLY A 59 -5.32 -9.92 5.92
C GLY A 59 -5.08 -8.50 5.42
N CYS A 60 -5.33 -7.50 6.26
CA CYS A 60 -5.08 -6.10 5.93
C CYS A 60 -3.59 -5.82 5.70
N VAL A 61 -2.69 -6.38 6.50
CA VAL A 61 -1.24 -6.25 6.32
C VAL A 61 -0.81 -6.86 5.00
N TYR A 62 -1.29 -8.06 4.67
CA TYR A 62 -0.98 -8.73 3.41
C TYR A 62 -1.43 -7.89 2.20
N VAL A 63 -2.69 -7.42 2.21
CA VAL A 63 -3.22 -6.58 1.13
C VAL A 63 -2.49 -5.25 1.06
N GLY A 64 -2.25 -4.59 2.19
CA GLY A 64 -1.56 -3.31 2.26
C GLY A 64 -0.14 -3.39 1.68
N LEU A 65 0.64 -4.38 2.10
CA LEU A 65 1.98 -4.63 1.56
C LEU A 65 1.96 -4.97 0.08
N LYS A 66 0.94 -5.70 -0.39
CA LYS A 66 0.77 -5.98 -1.82
C LYS A 66 0.54 -4.72 -2.63
N GLU A 67 -0.25 -3.77 -2.14
CA GLU A 67 -0.42 -2.46 -2.80
C GLU A 67 0.88 -1.66 -2.81
N VAL A 68 1.61 -1.59 -1.68
CA VAL A 68 2.94 -0.95 -1.64
C VAL A 68 3.89 -1.58 -2.66
N ALA A 69 3.90 -2.91 -2.78
CA ALA A 69 4.74 -3.63 -3.73
C ALA A 69 4.40 -3.30 -5.19
N LYS A 70 3.11 -3.14 -5.54
CA LYS A 70 2.70 -2.69 -6.89
C LYS A 70 3.23 -1.28 -7.18
N GLY A 71 3.09 -0.36 -6.21
CA GLY A 71 3.62 0.99 -6.33
C GLY A 71 5.13 1.01 -6.53
N LEU A 72 5.87 0.22 -5.75
CA LEU A 72 7.31 0.07 -5.88
C LEU A 72 7.71 -0.52 -7.23
N HIS A 73 7.00 -1.57 -7.69
CA HIS A 73 7.25 -2.18 -8.99
C HIS A 73 7.05 -1.19 -10.14
N ALA A 74 6.03 -0.33 -10.09
CA ALA A 74 5.81 0.70 -11.10
C ALA A 74 6.96 1.71 -11.16
N VAL A 75 7.47 2.15 -10.00
CA VAL A 75 8.61 3.08 -9.92
C VAL A 75 9.90 2.42 -10.40
N VAL A 76 10.15 1.16 -10.02
CA VAL A 76 11.34 0.42 -10.44
C VAL A 76 11.31 0.13 -11.94
N ALA A 77 10.16 -0.26 -12.50
CA ALA A 77 10.01 -0.52 -13.92
C ALA A 77 10.34 0.72 -14.77
N ASP A 78 9.85 1.90 -14.37
CA ASP A 78 10.18 3.18 -15.00
C ASP A 78 11.68 3.50 -14.89
N ALA A 79 12.28 3.31 -13.71
CA ALA A 79 13.71 3.55 -13.50
C ALA A 79 14.63 2.57 -14.26
N SER A 80 14.15 1.36 -14.57
CA SER A 80 14.89 0.35 -15.33
C SER A 80 14.75 0.47 -16.85
N ALA A 81 13.83 1.32 -17.31
CA ALA A 81 13.61 1.61 -18.73
C ALA A 81 14.49 2.76 -19.25
N ASP A 82 15.23 3.43 -18.36
CA ASP A 82 16.32 4.38 -18.65
C ASP A 82 17.63 3.65 -19.01
#